data_AF-A0A929ZKK0-F1
#
_entry.id   AF-A0A929ZKK0-F1
#
_cell.length_a   1.000
_cell.length_b   1.000
_cell.length_c   1.000
_cell.angle_alpha   90.00
_cell.angle_beta   90.00
_cell.angle_gamma   90.00
#
_symmetry.space_group_name_H-M   'P 1'
#
loop_
_entity.id
_entity.type
_entity.pdbx_description
1 polymer ?
#
loop_
_entity_poly.entity_id
_entity_poly.type
_entity_poly.pdbx_seq_one_letter_code
_entity_poly.pdbx_strand_id
1 'polypeptide(L)'
;AIPAHDTKTSDVHYMGSVVENFRLRDGVITSSHPTYSYSAWGRYARLLCNHQSTHFPLADESPTARLYELKGYVLLIGCDFDSATCMHLAEYRSDCRPIGIQGAKVKTAEGDVWRKYLDLQLDSDIFLKVGQMMRKKNMVRETMLGGCKITLFSAANAIDEAMRYFDKTMVYDLYR
;
A
#
# COMPACT_ATOMS: atom_id res chain seq x y z
N ALA A 1 27.69 -1.15 -7.50
CA ALA A 1 26.82 0.04 -7.52
C ALA A 1 25.37 -0.41 -7.46
N ILE A 2 24.49 0.31 -6.76
CA ILE A 2 23.05 -0.02 -6.72
C ILE A 2 22.47 0.26 -8.13
N PRO A 3 21.75 -0.68 -8.77
CA PRO A 3 21.11 -0.45 -10.06
C PRO A 3 19.87 0.45 -9.92
N ALA A 4 19.47 1.14 -10.99
CA ALA A 4 18.19 1.85 -10.98
C ALA A 4 17.00 0.88 -10.94
N HIS A 5 15.90 1.32 -10.31
CA HIS A 5 14.65 0.58 -10.28
C HIS A 5 14.15 0.24 -11.69
N ASP A 6 13.73 -1.00 -11.85
CA ASP A 6 13.12 -1.54 -13.06
C ASP A 6 11.99 -2.49 -12.65
N THR A 7 10.79 -2.24 -13.16
CA THR A 7 9.59 -2.99 -12.75
C THR A 7 9.69 -4.49 -13.05
N LYS A 8 10.55 -4.90 -13.99
CA LYS A 8 10.73 -6.30 -14.38
C LYS A 8 11.89 -6.97 -13.66
N THR A 9 12.98 -6.25 -13.39
CA THR A 9 14.22 -6.86 -12.89
C THR A 9 14.57 -6.51 -11.44
N SER A 10 13.96 -5.49 -10.84
CA SER A 10 14.18 -5.19 -9.42
C SER A 10 13.50 -6.23 -8.54
N ASP A 11 14.15 -6.64 -7.46
CA ASP A 11 13.58 -7.56 -6.49
C ASP A 11 12.44 -6.89 -5.70
N VAL A 12 11.38 -7.63 -5.39
CA VAL A 12 10.30 -7.19 -4.49
C VAL A 12 10.49 -7.78 -3.08
N HIS A 13 11.27 -7.09 -2.27
CA HIS A 13 11.58 -7.53 -0.91
C HIS A 13 10.32 -7.61 -0.05
N TYR A 14 10.24 -8.66 0.80
CA TYR A 14 9.16 -8.89 1.78
C TYR A 14 7.73 -9.06 1.22
N MET A 15 7.52 -9.09 -0.11
CA MET A 15 6.19 -9.28 -0.70
C MET A 15 5.78 -10.75 -0.86
N GLY A 16 6.74 -11.67 -0.83
CA GLY A 16 6.52 -13.11 -0.92
C GLY A 16 6.46 -13.67 -2.36
N SER A 17 6.61 -14.99 -2.47
CA SER A 17 6.76 -15.69 -3.76
C SER A 17 5.55 -15.58 -4.69
N VAL A 18 4.34 -15.40 -4.13
CA VAL A 18 3.12 -15.20 -4.92
C VAL A 18 3.18 -13.89 -5.69
N VAL A 19 3.63 -12.81 -5.04
CA VAL A 19 3.76 -11.49 -5.68
C VAL A 19 4.86 -11.51 -6.74
N GLU A 20 6.01 -12.12 -6.43
CA GLU A 20 7.13 -12.27 -7.36
C GLU A 20 6.72 -13.03 -8.63
N ASN A 21 5.92 -14.08 -8.47
CA ASN A 21 5.40 -14.83 -9.60
C ASN A 21 4.28 -14.09 -10.35
N PHE A 22 3.40 -13.39 -9.63
CA PHE A 22 2.25 -12.68 -10.18
C PHE A 22 2.67 -11.52 -11.09
N ARG A 23 3.59 -10.66 -10.64
CA ARG A 23 4.05 -9.47 -11.38
C ARG A 23 4.65 -9.79 -12.76
N LEU A 24 5.15 -11.02 -12.94
CA LEU A 24 5.80 -11.48 -14.18
C LEU A 24 4.83 -12.16 -15.16
N ARG A 25 3.54 -12.30 -14.82
CA ARG A 25 2.56 -12.94 -15.70
C ARG A 25 2.14 -12.02 -16.86
N ASP A 26 1.80 -12.63 -17.99
CA ASP A 26 1.30 -11.92 -19.16
C ASP A 26 0.03 -11.11 -18.84
N GLY A 27 0.00 -9.86 -19.32
CA GLY A 27 -1.10 -8.93 -19.11
C GLY A 27 -1.13 -8.24 -17.74
N VAL A 28 -0.15 -8.52 -16.86
CA VAL A 28 0.01 -7.77 -15.61
C VAL A 28 0.66 -6.42 -15.90
N ILE A 29 0.13 -5.37 -15.26
CA ILE A 29 0.63 -4.00 -15.35
C ILE A 29 1.19 -3.61 -13.99
N THR A 30 2.41 -3.11 -13.97
CA THR A 30 3.08 -2.64 -12.76
C THR A 30 3.30 -1.13 -12.81
N SER A 31 2.94 -0.43 -11.73
CA SER A 31 3.20 1.01 -11.60
C SER A 31 4.69 1.29 -11.42
N SER A 32 5.13 2.50 -11.76
CA SER A 32 6.56 2.83 -11.89
C SER A 32 7.25 3.27 -10.60
N HIS A 33 6.56 3.33 -9.45
CA HIS A 33 7.15 3.85 -8.22
C HIS A 33 8.26 2.91 -7.70
N PRO A 34 9.47 3.42 -7.38
CA PRO A 34 10.62 2.57 -7.09
C PRO A 34 10.52 1.74 -5.79
N THR A 35 9.67 2.16 -4.86
CA THR A 35 9.58 1.56 -3.51
C THR A 35 8.21 0.98 -3.19
N TYR A 36 7.15 1.47 -3.85
CA TYR A 36 5.76 1.17 -3.51
C TYR A 36 4.95 0.85 -4.76
N SER A 37 5.57 0.18 -5.72
CA SER A 37 4.90 -0.22 -6.94
C SER A 37 3.76 -1.21 -6.65
N TYR A 38 2.71 -1.12 -7.46
CA TYR A 38 1.58 -2.03 -7.46
C TYR A 38 1.61 -2.81 -8.76
N SER A 39 1.20 -4.08 -8.71
CA SER A 39 0.95 -4.89 -9.89
C SER A 39 -0.53 -5.24 -9.94
N ALA A 40 -1.16 -5.11 -11.12
CA ALA A 40 -2.57 -5.37 -11.31
C ALA A 40 -2.84 -6.13 -12.60
N TRP A 41 -3.91 -6.94 -12.59
CA TRP A 41 -4.38 -7.71 -13.73
C TRP A 41 -5.89 -7.56 -13.90
N GLY A 42 -6.35 -7.67 -15.15
CA GLY A 42 -7.77 -7.62 -15.50
C GLY A 42 -8.27 -6.23 -15.90
N ARG A 43 -9.61 -6.08 -15.94
CA ARG A 43 -10.31 -4.94 -16.55
C ARG A 43 -9.81 -3.56 -16.09
N TYR A 44 -9.46 -3.43 -14.81
CA TYR A 44 -9.05 -2.16 -14.22
C TYR A 44 -7.54 -2.03 -14.00
N ALA A 45 -6.72 -2.97 -14.48
CA ALA A 45 -5.28 -2.97 -14.24
C ALA A 45 -4.59 -1.66 -14.67
N ARG A 46 -4.92 -1.20 -15.89
CA ARG A 46 -4.38 0.06 -16.41
C ARG A 46 -4.89 1.26 -15.62
N LEU A 47 -6.14 1.25 -15.18
CA LEU A 47 -6.70 2.33 -14.36
C LEU A 47 -5.98 2.40 -13.01
N LEU A 48 -5.75 1.26 -12.36
CA LEU A 48 -5.09 1.20 -11.06
C LEU A 48 -3.62 1.64 -11.14
N CYS A 49 -2.89 1.25 -12.19
CA CYS A 49 -1.44 1.41 -12.25
C CYS A 49 -0.93 2.46 -13.27
N ASN A 50 -1.81 3.22 -13.94
CA ASN A 50 -1.40 4.20 -14.97
C ASN A 50 -0.56 5.35 -14.42
N HIS A 51 -0.80 5.76 -13.18
CA HIS A 51 -0.15 6.91 -12.57
C HIS A 51 0.07 6.66 -11.09
N GLN A 52 1.26 6.99 -10.60
CA GLN A 52 1.60 7.00 -9.20
C GLN A 52 2.66 8.08 -8.99
N SER A 53 2.35 9.06 -8.14
CA SER A 53 3.28 10.15 -7.85
C SER A 53 4.57 9.62 -7.21
N THR A 54 5.68 10.30 -7.50
CA THR A 54 6.97 10.05 -6.81
C THR A 54 6.93 10.57 -5.37
N HIS A 55 6.26 11.70 -5.13
CA HIS A 55 6.02 12.21 -3.78
C HIS A 55 4.73 11.62 -3.25
N PHE A 56 4.72 11.20 -1.98
CA PHE A 56 3.54 10.66 -1.31
C PHE A 56 2.86 9.53 -2.13
N PRO A 57 3.59 8.44 -2.41
CA PRO A 57 3.22 7.43 -3.41
C PRO A 57 1.97 6.61 -3.08
N LEU A 58 1.48 6.67 -1.85
CA LEU A 58 0.27 5.99 -1.36
C LEU A 58 -0.87 6.96 -1.04
N ALA A 59 -0.75 8.25 -1.40
CA ALA A 59 -1.79 9.27 -1.23
C ALA A 59 -2.90 9.18 -2.30
N ASP A 60 -3.67 10.26 -2.51
CA ASP A 60 -4.88 10.25 -3.36
C ASP A 60 -4.64 9.97 -4.85
N GLU A 61 -3.42 10.14 -5.36
CA GLU A 61 -3.07 9.77 -6.75
C GLU A 61 -2.59 8.31 -6.91
N SER A 62 -2.62 7.52 -5.83
CA SER A 62 -2.06 6.18 -5.79
C SER A 62 -3.03 5.07 -6.26
N PRO A 63 -2.52 3.87 -6.59
CA PRO A 63 -3.35 2.69 -6.81
C PRO A 63 -4.29 2.36 -5.62
N THR A 64 -3.87 2.64 -4.38
CA THR A 64 -4.70 2.45 -3.18
C THR A 64 -5.90 3.38 -3.14
N ALA A 65 -5.72 4.65 -3.50
CA ALA A 65 -6.83 5.59 -3.57
C ALA A 65 -7.85 5.18 -4.63
N ARG A 66 -7.40 4.70 -5.79
CA ARG A 66 -8.30 4.14 -6.81
C ARG A 66 -9.01 2.88 -6.34
N LEU A 67 -8.35 2.02 -5.55
CA LEU A 67 -8.99 0.85 -4.94
C LEU A 67 -10.11 1.27 -3.98
N TYR A 68 -9.92 2.35 -3.21
CA TYR A 68 -10.94 2.95 -2.35
C TYR A 68 -12.15 3.45 -3.16
N GLU A 69 -11.90 4.23 -4.22
CA GLU A 69 -12.94 4.77 -5.11
C GLU A 69 -13.77 3.66 -5.79
N LEU A 70 -13.11 2.59 -6.22
CA LEU A 70 -13.74 1.43 -6.85
C LEU A 70 -14.48 0.51 -5.86
N LYS A 71 -14.47 0.84 -4.55
CA LYS A 71 -15.03 0.01 -3.48
C LYS A 71 -14.48 -1.41 -3.51
N GLY A 72 -13.16 -1.51 -3.72
CA GLY A 72 -12.46 -2.77 -3.79
C GLY A 72 -12.41 -3.52 -2.46
N TYR A 73 -11.97 -4.77 -2.54
CA TYR A 73 -11.79 -5.65 -1.39
C TYR A 73 -10.31 -5.99 -1.21
N VAL A 74 -9.92 -6.27 0.03
CA VAL A 74 -8.59 -6.73 0.41
C VAL A 74 -8.69 -8.15 0.95
N LEU A 75 -7.79 -9.00 0.48
CA LEU A 75 -7.68 -10.39 0.89
C LEU A 75 -6.30 -10.62 1.51
N LEU A 76 -6.27 -10.94 2.79
CA LEU A 76 -5.07 -11.38 3.49
C LEU A 76 -5.02 -12.91 3.47
N ILE A 77 -3.90 -13.46 3.03
CA ILE A 77 -3.68 -14.92 2.92
C ILE A 77 -2.46 -15.26 3.76
N GLY A 78 -2.67 -15.80 4.95
CA GLY A 78 -1.57 -16.20 5.85
C GLY A 78 -0.84 -15.03 6.52
N CYS A 79 -1.36 -13.81 6.37
CA CYS A 79 -0.87 -12.60 7.04
C CYS A 79 -2.02 -11.91 7.79
N ASP A 80 -1.67 -10.91 8.62
CA ASP A 80 -2.62 -10.11 9.39
C ASP A 80 -2.63 -8.65 8.90
N PHE A 81 -3.35 -7.79 9.61
CA PHE A 81 -3.60 -6.41 9.20
C PHE A 81 -2.35 -5.51 9.10
N ASP A 82 -1.24 -5.88 9.72
CA ASP A 82 0.08 -5.23 9.54
C ASP A 82 0.59 -5.30 8.09
N SER A 83 0.07 -6.23 7.30
CA SER A 83 0.34 -6.33 5.85
C SER A 83 -0.69 -5.59 4.97
N ALA A 84 -1.69 -4.92 5.55
CA ALA A 84 -2.77 -4.30 4.81
C ALA A 84 -2.41 -2.89 4.32
N THR A 85 -1.55 -2.80 3.29
CA THR A 85 -1.02 -1.55 2.70
C THR A 85 -2.11 -0.52 2.36
N CYS A 86 -3.35 -0.95 2.11
CA CYS A 86 -4.47 -0.06 1.86
C CYS A 86 -4.70 0.97 2.98
N MET A 87 -4.42 0.61 4.24
CA MET A 87 -4.65 1.48 5.39
C MET A 87 -3.68 2.65 5.46
N HIS A 88 -2.54 2.61 4.76
CA HIS A 88 -1.65 3.77 4.66
C HIS A 88 -2.35 4.98 4.05
N LEU A 89 -3.35 4.81 3.17
CA LEU A 89 -4.12 5.95 2.64
C LEU A 89 -4.77 6.77 3.77
N ALA A 90 -5.18 6.12 4.86
CA ALA A 90 -5.70 6.82 6.03
C ALA A 90 -4.62 7.68 6.71
N GLU A 91 -3.37 7.24 6.72
CA GLU A 91 -2.25 8.03 7.24
C GLU A 91 -2.03 9.29 6.39
N TYR A 92 -2.17 9.24 5.05
CA TYR A 92 -2.08 10.45 4.20
C TYR A 92 -3.28 11.38 4.31
N ARG A 93 -4.46 10.84 4.63
CA ARG A 93 -5.69 11.62 4.82
C ARG A 93 -5.85 12.15 6.24
N SER A 94 -4.88 11.86 7.10
CA SER A 94 -4.79 12.37 8.46
C SER A 94 -3.48 13.12 8.62
N ASP A 95 -3.39 14.03 9.58
CA ASP A 95 -2.12 14.67 9.93
C ASP A 95 -1.32 13.82 10.95
N CYS A 96 -1.43 12.48 10.91
CA CYS A 96 -0.94 11.61 11.99
C CYS A 96 0.54 11.18 11.85
N ARG A 97 1.25 11.54 10.78
CA ARG A 97 2.66 11.15 10.56
C ARG A 97 3.53 12.33 10.14
N PRO A 98 4.79 12.39 10.55
CA PRO A 98 5.72 13.39 10.05
C PRO A 98 6.14 13.08 8.61
N ILE A 99 6.47 14.13 7.86
CA ILE A 99 7.04 14.02 6.51
C ILE A 99 8.56 13.81 6.62
N GLY A 100 9.08 12.85 5.86
CA GLY A 100 10.51 12.56 5.71
C GLY A 100 10.99 12.63 4.25
N ILE A 101 12.30 12.57 4.07
CA ILE A 101 12.94 12.47 2.75
C ILE A 101 13.34 11.02 2.51
N GLN A 102 12.85 10.45 1.42
CA GLN A 102 13.22 9.15 0.90
C GLN A 102 14.07 9.32 -0.37
N GLY A 103 14.67 8.23 -0.85
CA GLY A 103 15.43 8.27 -2.10
C GLY A 103 15.56 6.92 -2.76
N ALA A 104 15.57 6.94 -4.09
CA ALA A 104 15.77 5.76 -4.90
C ALA A 104 16.54 6.12 -6.17
N LYS A 105 17.24 5.13 -6.72
CA LYS A 105 17.90 5.27 -8.01
C LYS A 105 16.91 4.96 -9.13
N VAL A 106 16.75 5.88 -10.07
CA VAL A 106 15.78 5.76 -11.18
C VAL A 106 16.48 5.95 -12.53
N LYS A 107 15.94 5.30 -13.56
CA LYS A 107 16.40 5.48 -14.95
C LYS A 107 15.90 6.83 -15.47
N THR A 108 16.80 7.59 -16.11
CA THR A 108 16.49 8.84 -16.81
C THR A 108 17.12 8.80 -18.20
N ALA A 109 16.79 9.79 -19.06
CA ALA A 109 17.42 9.91 -20.37
C ALA A 109 18.95 10.12 -20.29
N GLU A 110 19.44 10.67 -19.18
CA GLU A 110 20.85 10.97 -18.92
C GLU A 110 21.57 9.79 -18.21
N GLY A 111 20.87 8.68 -17.98
CA GLY A 111 21.36 7.52 -17.24
C GLY A 111 20.70 7.35 -15.88
N ASP A 112 21.30 6.51 -15.03
CA ASP A 112 20.77 6.24 -13.69
C ASP A 112 21.08 7.39 -12.72
N VAL A 113 20.05 7.98 -12.13
CA VAL A 113 20.19 9.12 -11.21
C VAL A 113 19.54 8.80 -9.86
N TRP A 114 20.18 9.22 -8.77
CA TRP A 114 19.56 9.18 -7.43
C TRP A 114 18.56 10.33 -7.28
N ARG A 115 17.27 10.00 -7.11
CA ARG A 115 16.22 10.99 -6.84
C ARG A 115 15.78 10.92 -5.40
N LYS A 116 15.71 12.09 -4.76
CA LYS A 116 15.07 12.27 -3.46
C LYS A 116 13.61 12.64 -3.66
N TYR A 117 12.75 12.16 -2.77
CA TYR A 117 11.33 12.48 -2.77
C TYR A 117 10.81 12.53 -1.34
N LEU A 118 9.61 13.09 -1.17
CA LEU A 118 8.97 13.25 0.12
C LEU A 118 7.97 12.12 0.35
N ASP A 119 7.91 11.64 1.58
CA ASP A 119 6.92 10.65 1.99
C ASP A 119 6.63 10.75 3.50
N LEU A 120 5.56 10.11 3.96
CA LEU A 120 5.29 9.96 5.39
C LEU A 120 6.20 8.90 6.02
N GLN A 121 6.48 9.06 7.31
CA GLN A 121 7.02 7.96 8.13
C GLN A 121 5.88 7.00 8.49
N LEU A 122 5.56 6.10 7.56
CA LEU A 122 4.49 5.12 7.67
C LEU A 122 4.74 4.13 8.81
N ASP A 123 3.68 3.67 9.48
CA ASP A 123 3.77 2.58 10.45
C ASP A 123 2.53 1.68 10.41
N SER A 124 2.78 0.41 10.09
CA SER A 124 1.76 -0.61 9.87
C SER A 124 1.39 -1.40 11.11
N ASP A 125 2.16 -1.31 12.20
CA ASP A 125 1.91 -2.09 13.43
C ASP A 125 0.57 -1.66 14.06
N ILE A 126 0.20 -0.39 13.86
CA ILE A 126 -1.07 0.16 14.32
C ILE A 126 -2.27 -0.50 13.64
N PHE A 127 -2.11 -1.05 12.44
CA PHE A 127 -3.18 -1.69 11.68
C PHE A 127 -3.70 -2.96 12.35
N LEU A 128 -2.88 -3.63 13.18
CA LEU A 128 -3.36 -4.75 14.01
C LEU A 128 -4.50 -4.31 14.94
N LYS A 129 -4.39 -3.12 15.55
CA LYS A 129 -5.45 -2.57 16.42
C LYS A 129 -6.71 -2.24 15.64
N VAL A 130 -6.57 -1.61 14.47
CA VAL A 130 -7.69 -1.31 13.55
C VAL A 130 -8.36 -2.60 13.12
N GLY A 131 -7.59 -3.63 12.78
CA GLY A 131 -8.09 -4.97 12.45
C GLY A 131 -8.92 -5.60 13.56
N GLN A 132 -8.50 -5.50 14.82
CA GLN A 132 -9.31 -5.97 15.96
C GLN A 132 -10.63 -5.19 16.10
N MET A 133 -10.64 -3.88 15.84
CA MET A 133 -11.86 -3.08 15.83
C MET A 133 -12.81 -3.51 14.71
N MET A 134 -12.29 -3.74 13.50
CA MET A 134 -13.08 -4.23 12.37
C MET A 134 -13.70 -5.61 12.65
N ARG A 135 -12.95 -6.52 13.28
CA ARG A 135 -13.45 -7.84 13.70
C ARG A 135 -14.62 -7.70 14.68
N LYS A 136 -14.47 -6.86 15.73
CA LYS A 136 -15.55 -6.60 16.71
C LYS A 136 -16.81 -6.00 16.07
N LYS A 137 -16.65 -5.25 14.97
CA LYS A 137 -17.75 -4.64 14.20
C LYS A 137 -18.33 -5.58 13.13
N ASN A 138 -17.90 -6.83 13.05
CA ASN A 138 -18.31 -7.79 12.01
C ASN A 138 -18.06 -7.29 10.58
N MET A 139 -17.01 -6.48 10.37
CA MET A 139 -16.64 -5.91 9.06
C MET A 139 -15.74 -6.84 8.23
N VAL A 140 -15.41 -8.01 8.77
CA VAL A 140 -14.40 -8.93 8.25
C VAL A 140 -15.02 -10.31 8.07
N ARG A 141 -14.69 -10.98 6.98
CA ARG A 141 -14.99 -12.40 6.76
C ARG A 141 -13.71 -13.20 6.88
N GLU A 142 -13.73 -14.26 7.67
CA GLU A 142 -12.57 -15.12 7.89
C GLU A 142 -12.89 -16.56 7.51
N THR A 143 -11.92 -17.26 6.93
CA THR A 143 -12.00 -18.69 6.60
C THR A 143 -10.62 -19.34 6.65
N MET A 144 -10.57 -20.65 6.45
CA MET A 144 -9.34 -21.43 6.40
C MET A 144 -9.21 -22.11 5.03
N LEU A 145 -8.02 -22.07 4.44
CA LEU A 145 -7.67 -22.81 3.23
C LEU A 145 -6.37 -23.57 3.46
N GLY A 146 -6.43 -24.90 3.53
CA GLY A 146 -5.24 -25.73 3.75
C GLY A 146 -4.44 -25.38 5.02
N GLY A 147 -5.14 -25.01 6.11
CA GLY A 147 -4.51 -24.57 7.37
C GLY A 147 -4.03 -23.11 7.37
N CYS A 148 -4.14 -22.40 6.25
CA CYS A 148 -3.86 -20.98 6.15
C CYS A 148 -5.11 -20.15 6.48
N LYS A 149 -4.98 -19.16 7.36
CA LYS A 149 -6.05 -18.20 7.66
C LYS A 149 -6.20 -17.21 6.51
N ILE A 150 -7.42 -17.06 6.03
CA ILE A 150 -7.80 -16.10 5.00
C ILE A 150 -8.76 -15.07 5.59
N THR A 151 -8.50 -13.80 5.34
CA THR A 151 -9.28 -12.67 5.85
C THR A 151 -9.68 -11.76 4.68
N LEU A 152 -10.98 -11.54 4.48
CA LEU A 152 -11.54 -10.68 3.42
C LEU A 152 -12.31 -9.50 4.05
N PHE A 153 -12.04 -8.29 3.57
CA PHE A 153 -12.74 -7.08 4.00
C PHE A 153 -12.79 -6.01 2.90
N SER A 154 -13.68 -5.02 3.07
CA SER A 154 -13.76 -3.85 2.18
C SER A 154 -12.59 -2.91 2.43
N ALA A 155 -11.90 -2.49 1.36
CA ALA A 155 -10.81 -1.52 1.45
C ALA A 155 -11.32 -0.18 2.02
N ALA A 156 -12.52 0.24 1.59
CA ALA A 156 -13.14 1.47 2.08
C ALA A 156 -13.40 1.41 3.59
N ASN A 157 -13.97 0.32 4.09
CA ASN A 157 -14.21 0.17 5.53
C ASN A 157 -12.90 0.16 6.33
N ALA A 158 -11.85 -0.49 5.81
CA ALA A 158 -10.55 -0.52 6.46
C ALA A 158 -9.92 0.88 6.57
N ILE A 159 -9.94 1.64 5.47
CA ILE A 159 -9.40 3.00 5.43
C ILE A 159 -10.22 3.92 6.33
N ASP A 160 -11.55 3.86 6.29
CA ASP A 160 -12.43 4.68 7.12
C ASP A 160 -12.27 4.36 8.63
N GLU A 161 -12.07 3.09 8.99
CA GLU A 161 -11.80 2.70 10.38
C GLU A 161 -10.41 3.15 10.84
N ALA A 162 -9.40 3.08 9.97
CA ALA A 162 -8.07 3.59 10.27
C ALA A 162 -8.09 5.12 10.46
N MET A 163 -8.76 5.88 9.58
CA MET A 163 -8.92 7.34 9.73
C MET A 163 -9.61 7.67 11.07
N ARG A 164 -10.74 7.02 11.38
CA ARG A 164 -11.44 7.21 12.66
C ARG A 164 -10.59 6.87 13.87
N TYR A 165 -9.65 5.93 13.74
CA TYR A 165 -8.73 5.58 14.82
C TYR A 165 -7.69 6.69 15.00
N PHE A 166 -7.08 7.18 13.92
CA PHE A 166 -6.08 8.25 13.96
C PHE A 166 -6.66 9.55 14.49
N ASP A 167 -7.84 9.97 14.04
CA ASP A 167 -8.51 11.20 14.50
C ASP A 167 -8.73 11.22 16.02
N LYS A 168 -8.90 10.05 16.64
CA LYS A 168 -9.16 9.91 18.08
C LYS A 168 -7.91 9.78 18.93
N THR A 169 -6.81 9.28 18.35
CA THR A 169 -5.65 8.81 19.12
C THR A 169 -4.36 9.55 18.80
N MET A 170 -4.29 10.19 17.64
CA MET A 170 -3.09 10.82 17.10
C MET A 170 -3.35 12.29 16.80
N VAL A 171 -3.77 13.04 17.82
CA VAL A 171 -3.89 14.50 17.72
C VAL A 171 -2.48 15.09 17.83
N TYR A 172 -1.96 15.64 16.73
CA TYR A 172 -0.66 16.34 16.69
C TYR A 172 -0.63 17.67 17.46
N ASP A 173 -1.69 17.99 18.20
CA ASP A 173 -1.73 19.15 19.10
C ASP A 173 -0.71 19.06 20.25
N LEU A 174 -0.11 17.89 20.50
CA LEU A 174 0.92 17.71 21.54
C LEU A 174 2.34 18.09 21.10
N TYR A 175 2.59 18.39 19.82
CA TYR A 175 3.94 18.68 19.28
C TYR A 175 4.05 20.00 18.49
N ARG A 176 3.05 20.88 18.55
CA ARG A 176 3.15 22.30 18.16
C ARG A 176 3.36 23.17 19.37
#